data_AF-A0A7S1XJ47-F1
#
_entry.id   AF-A0A7S1XJ47-F1
#
_cell.length_a   1.000
_cell.length_b   1.000
_cell.length_c   1.000
_cell.angle_alpha   90.00
_cell.angle_beta   90.00
_cell.angle_gamma   90.00
#
_symmetry.space_group_name_H-M   'P 1'
#
loop_
_entity.id
_entity.type
_entity.pdbx_description
1 polymer ?
#
loop_
_entity_poly.entity_id
_entity_poly.type
_entity_poly.pdbx_seq_one_letter_code
_entity_poly.pdbx_strand_id
1 'polypeptide(L)'
;NKRLLLASDQHGLKAWARDTPEQTLVTLQPKQQINHLCLVRGSGLMFVACEAPKIRSYYAPALGLAPRWAAFLDNFTDELAATTLAEAGGITPNVDTVYENYKFVTREELTRDLSAAHLIGTDMLRPHMHGFFMHLRLYRKLVDVAQPFAYEKYRRERVQAQLEAERESHIAKVATRRVRALSKGAQAK
;
A
#
# COMPACT_ATOMS: atom_id res chain seq x y z
N ASN A 1 -30.20 11.50 12.61
CA ASN A 1 -29.49 11.15 13.86
C ASN A 1 -30.17 9.96 14.53
N LYS A 2 -29.59 8.77 14.39
CA LYS A 2 -30.04 7.60 15.16
C LYS A 2 -29.84 7.90 16.65
N ARG A 3 -30.87 7.70 17.47
CA ARG A 3 -30.76 7.89 18.92
C ARG A 3 -30.17 6.61 19.50
N LEU A 4 -28.95 6.70 20.03
CA LEU A 4 -28.22 5.58 20.61
C LEU A 4 -28.25 5.68 22.14
N LEU A 5 -28.39 4.54 22.80
CA LEU A 5 -28.24 4.41 24.24
C LEU A 5 -26.94 3.65 24.50
N LEU A 6 -26.07 4.21 25.34
CA LEU A 6 -24.81 3.61 25.75
C LEU A 6 -24.86 3.42 27.27
N ALA A 7 -24.60 2.20 27.73
CA ALA A 7 -24.39 1.94 29.16
C ALA A 7 -23.04 1.24 29.34
N SER A 8 -22.24 1.81 30.23
CA SER A 8 -20.96 1.24 30.64
C SER A 8 -21.09 0.72 32.06
N ASP A 9 -20.59 -0.49 32.25
CA ASP A 9 -20.21 -1.06 33.53
C ASP A 9 -18.67 -0.99 33.68
N GLN A 10 -18.14 -1.38 34.83
CA GLN A 10 -16.71 -1.45 35.12
C GLN A 10 -15.98 -2.42 34.16
N HIS A 11 -16.64 -3.48 33.68
CA HIS A 11 -16.02 -4.50 32.84
C HIS A 11 -16.44 -4.47 31.36
N GLY A 12 -17.47 -3.71 31.00
CA GLY A 12 -17.98 -3.75 29.66
C GLY A 12 -18.90 -2.60 29.31
N LEU A 13 -19.00 -2.34 28.02
CA LEU A 13 -19.89 -1.35 27.44
C LEU A 13 -20.88 -2.04 26.53
N LYS A 14 -22.14 -1.62 26.59
CA LYS A 14 -23.18 -2.03 25.65
C LYS A 14 -23.81 -0.81 24.98
N ALA A 15 -24.10 -0.97 23.69
CA ALA A 15 -24.77 0.03 22.87
C ALA A 15 -26.05 -0.54 22.28
N TRP A 16 -27.15 0.21 22.39
CA TRP A 16 -28.45 -0.15 21.85
C TRP A 16 -28.99 0.94 20.93
N ALA A 17 -29.78 0.52 19.94
CA ALA A 17 -30.66 1.44 19.23
C ALA A 17 -31.83 1.80 20.15
N ARG A 18 -32.17 3.08 20.25
CA ARG A 18 -33.35 3.50 21.02
C ARG A 18 -34.65 2.96 20.42
N ASP A 19 -34.66 2.77 19.11
CA ASP A 19 -35.84 2.33 18.36
C ASP A 19 -36.11 0.82 18.54
N THR A 20 -35.07 0.03 18.80
CA THR A 20 -35.16 -1.43 19.03
C THR A 20 -34.29 -1.81 20.24
N PRO A 21 -34.80 -1.67 21.48
CA PRO A 21 -34.01 -1.91 22.69
C PRO A 21 -33.63 -3.39 22.89
N GLU A 22 -34.33 -4.31 22.23
CA GLU A 22 -34.08 -5.76 22.33
C GLU A 22 -32.79 -6.18 21.64
N GLN A 23 -32.34 -5.44 20.62
CA GLN A 23 -31.15 -5.78 19.86
C GLN A 23 -29.96 -4.95 20.33
N THR A 24 -28.98 -5.64 20.95
CA THR A 24 -27.70 -5.01 21.30
C THR A 24 -26.87 -4.88 20.02
N LEU A 25 -26.51 -3.65 19.65
CA LEU A 25 -25.73 -3.39 18.44
C LEU A 25 -24.27 -3.76 18.64
N VAL A 26 -23.71 -3.34 19.77
CA VAL A 26 -22.28 -3.50 20.07
C VAL A 26 -22.13 -3.82 21.54
N THR A 27 -21.33 -4.84 21.83
CA THR A 27 -20.83 -5.12 23.17
C THR A 27 -19.31 -5.04 23.12
N LEU A 28 -18.71 -4.16 23.93
CA LEU A 28 -17.27 -4.04 24.06
C LEU A 28 -16.84 -4.50 25.45
N GLN A 29 -15.86 -5.39 25.51
CA GLN A 29 -15.29 -5.87 26.75
C GLN A 29 -13.78 -5.59 26.75
N PRO A 30 -13.34 -4.46 27.33
CA PRO A 30 -11.93 -4.23 27.58
C PRO A 30 -11.39 -5.20 28.64
N LYS A 31 -10.10 -5.54 28.52
CA LYS A 31 -9.42 -6.40 29.49
C LYS A 31 -9.22 -5.73 30.86
N GLN A 32 -9.19 -4.40 30.87
CA GLN A 32 -9.01 -3.58 32.06
C GLN A 32 -10.32 -2.88 32.40
N GLN A 33 -10.44 -2.47 33.66
CA GLN A 33 -11.61 -1.77 34.17
C GLN A 33 -11.81 -0.42 33.47
N ILE A 34 -13.06 -0.07 33.20
CA ILE A 34 -13.47 1.20 32.59
C ILE A 34 -13.76 2.22 33.69
N ASN A 35 -13.13 3.39 33.56
CA ASN A 35 -13.37 4.53 34.46
C ASN A 35 -14.27 5.57 33.82
N HIS A 36 -14.07 5.85 32.54
CA HIS A 36 -14.81 6.88 31.83
C HIS A 36 -14.98 6.54 30.35
N LEU A 37 -16.07 6.99 29.75
CA LEU A 37 -16.38 6.83 28.35
C LEU A 37 -16.69 8.17 27.69
N CYS A 38 -16.18 8.37 26.48
CA CYS A 38 -16.45 9.56 25.66
C CYS A 38 -16.76 9.13 24.22
N LEU A 39 -18.00 9.37 23.77
CA LEU A 39 -18.41 9.15 22.38
C LEU A 39 -18.18 10.42 21.56
N VAL A 40 -17.57 10.28 20.39
CA VAL A 40 -17.47 11.37 19.42
C VAL A 40 -18.82 11.55 18.72
N ARG A 41 -19.40 12.75 18.85
CA ARG A 41 -20.74 13.07 18.34
C ARG A 41 -20.87 12.77 16.85
N GLY A 42 -21.94 12.06 16.48
CA GLY A 42 -22.26 11.76 15.08
C GLY A 42 -21.34 10.73 14.42
N SER A 43 -20.49 10.04 15.19
CA SER A 43 -19.59 9.01 14.68
C SER A 43 -19.66 7.72 15.52
N GLY A 44 -19.15 6.62 14.98
CA GLY A 44 -18.99 5.36 15.69
C GLY A 44 -17.72 5.27 16.54
N LEU A 45 -16.98 6.37 16.70
CA LEU A 45 -15.72 6.41 17.44
C LEU A 45 -15.95 6.77 18.91
N MET A 46 -15.37 5.97 19.80
CA MET A 46 -15.43 6.18 21.25
C MET A 46 -14.06 6.02 21.89
N PHE A 47 -13.81 6.85 22.91
CA PHE A 47 -12.64 6.78 23.77
C PHE A 47 -13.05 6.24 25.13
N VAL A 48 -12.33 5.23 25.59
CA VAL A 48 -12.56 4.55 26.86
C VAL A 48 -11.30 4.72 27.70
N ALA A 49 -11.45 5.45 28.80
CA ALA A 49 -10.43 5.55 29.82
C ALA A 49 -10.50 4.27 30.66
N CYS A 50 -9.48 3.42 30.51
CA CYS A 50 -9.31 2.21 31.29
C CYS A 50 -8.16 2.37 32.28
N GLU A 51 -8.05 1.45 33.25
CA GLU A 51 -6.88 1.24 34.11
C GLU A 51 -5.66 0.73 33.31
N ALA A 52 -5.21 1.52 32.34
CA ALA A 52 -4.10 1.26 31.46
C ALA A 52 -3.38 2.59 31.14
N PRO A 53 -2.06 2.56 30.87
CA PRO A 53 -1.31 3.79 30.60
C PRO A 53 -1.73 4.52 29.32
N LYS A 54 -2.45 3.83 28.42
CA LYS A 54 -2.97 4.41 27.18
C LYS A 54 -4.50 4.34 27.17
N ILE A 55 -5.13 5.46 26.85
CA ILE A 55 -6.57 5.54 26.57
C ILE A 55 -6.86 4.66 25.35
N ARG A 56 -7.93 3.86 25.43
CA ARG A 56 -8.34 2.99 24.33
C ARG A 56 -9.33 3.69 23.43
N SER A 57 -9.11 3.63 22.13
CA SER A 57 -10.08 4.04 21.12
C SER A 57 -10.72 2.81 20.52
N TYR A 58 -12.05 2.79 20.54
CA TYR A 58 -12.84 1.76 19.88
C TYR A 58 -13.63 2.41 18.76
N TYR A 59 -13.65 1.78 17.60
CA TYR A 59 -14.43 2.21 16.46
C TYR A 59 -15.42 1.12 16.08
N ALA A 60 -16.70 1.48 16.01
CA ALA A 60 -17.78 0.57 15.63
C ALA A 60 -18.58 1.15 14.46
N PRO A 61 -18.37 0.68 13.22
CA PRO A 61 -19.04 1.21 12.03
C PRO A 61 -20.57 1.03 12.08
N ALA A 62 -21.07 0.03 12.83
CA ALA A 62 -22.49 -0.18 13.06
C ALA A 62 -23.18 0.99 13.79
N LEU A 63 -22.45 1.75 14.61
CA LEU A 63 -22.97 2.91 15.33
C LEU A 63 -22.96 4.19 14.48
N GLY A 64 -22.03 4.28 13.53
CA GLY A 64 -21.90 5.40 12.61
C GLY A 64 -20.52 5.47 11.97
N LEU A 65 -20.40 6.30 10.93
CA LEU A 65 -19.16 6.52 10.17
C LEU A 65 -18.06 7.16 11.02
N ALA A 66 -16.82 7.07 10.55
CA ALA A 66 -15.71 7.75 11.19
C ALA A 66 -15.83 9.28 11.05
N PRO A 67 -15.32 10.06 12.03
CA PRO A 67 -15.28 11.50 11.91
C PRO A 67 -14.32 11.92 10.78
N ARG A 68 -14.53 13.10 10.18
CA ARG A 68 -13.75 13.57 9.01
C ARG A 68 -12.23 13.55 9.20
N TRP A 69 -11.75 13.81 10.43
CA TRP A 69 -10.31 13.80 10.76
C TRP A 69 -9.73 12.40 10.92
N ALA A 70 -10.58 11.37 11.03
CA ALA A 70 -10.20 9.97 11.07
C ALA A 70 -10.93 9.15 10.00
N ALA A 71 -11.19 9.75 8.83
CA ALA A 71 -11.85 9.07 7.71
C ALA A 71 -11.11 7.79 7.27
N PHE A 72 -9.82 7.70 7.53
CA PHE A 72 -9.00 6.52 7.25
C PHE A 72 -9.42 5.26 8.04
N LEU A 73 -10.10 5.43 9.19
CA LEU A 73 -10.60 4.29 9.95
C LEU A 73 -11.66 3.49 9.18
N ASP A 74 -12.47 4.17 8.36
CA ASP A 74 -13.47 3.50 7.50
C ASP A 74 -12.79 2.57 6.51
N ASN A 75 -11.73 3.06 5.83
CA ASN A 75 -10.95 2.26 4.89
C ASN A 75 -10.36 1.01 5.55
N PHE A 76 -9.74 1.16 6.73
CA PHE A 76 -9.20 0.01 7.46
C PHE A 76 -10.27 -0.99 7.88
N THR A 77 -11.44 -0.52 8.32
CA THR A 77 -12.52 -1.43 8.68
C THR A 77 -13.12 -2.14 7.47
N ASP A 78 -13.17 -1.49 6.31
CA ASP A 78 -13.63 -2.11 5.07
C ASP A 78 -12.65 -3.20 4.60
N GLU A 79 -11.34 -2.95 4.67
CA GLU A 79 -10.31 -3.96 4.37
C GLU A 79 -10.36 -5.16 5.35
N LEU A 80 -10.52 -4.90 6.65
CA LEU A 80 -10.69 -5.94 7.66
C LEU A 80 -12.01 -6.71 7.50
N ALA A 81 -13.10 -6.03 7.14
CA ALA A 81 -14.39 -6.66 6.86
C ALA A 81 -14.28 -7.57 5.64
N ALA A 82 -13.61 -7.13 4.56
CA ALA A 82 -13.33 -7.97 3.40
C ALA A 82 -12.52 -9.22 3.77
N THR A 83 -11.53 -9.08 4.66
CA THR A 83 -10.71 -10.21 5.12
C THR A 83 -11.51 -11.20 5.98
N THR A 84 -12.33 -10.71 6.91
CA THR A 84 -13.12 -11.55 7.84
C THR A 84 -14.33 -12.21 7.19
N LEU A 85 -14.97 -11.56 6.20
CA LEU A 85 -16.05 -12.17 5.42
C LEU A 85 -15.55 -13.37 4.58
N ALA A 86 -14.30 -13.31 4.09
CA ALA A 86 -13.68 -14.44 3.38
C ALA A 86 -13.45 -15.66 4.29
N GLU A 87 -13.28 -15.45 5.60
CA GLU A 87 -13.08 -16.53 6.58
C GLU A 87 -14.40 -17.19 7.02
N ALA A 88 -15.53 -16.50 6.92
CA ALA A 88 -16.82 -16.95 7.47
C ALA A 88 -17.73 -17.70 6.48
N GLY A 89 -17.43 -17.72 5.18
CA GLY A 89 -18.31 -18.34 4.18
C GLY A 89 -17.64 -18.66 2.85
N GLY A 90 -17.13 -19.89 2.74
CA GLY A 90 -16.99 -20.67 1.50
C GLY A 90 -16.59 -19.93 0.20
N ILE A 91 -15.28 -19.80 -0.02
CA ILE A 91 -14.50 -20.23 -1.21
C ILE A 91 -13.14 -19.52 -1.15
N THR A 92 -12.09 -20.34 -1.30
CA THR A 92 -10.65 -20.03 -1.33
C THR A 92 -10.05 -19.38 -0.07
N PRO A 93 -9.15 -20.07 0.67
CA PRO A 93 -8.28 -19.36 1.61
C PRO A 93 -7.51 -18.32 0.80
N ASN A 94 -7.37 -17.10 1.34
CA ASN A 94 -6.64 -16.00 0.73
C ASN A 94 -5.27 -16.46 0.16
N VAL A 95 -5.26 -16.82 -1.12
CA VAL A 95 -4.07 -16.94 -1.96
C VAL A 95 -3.63 -15.53 -2.39
N ASP A 96 -4.34 -14.47 -2.02
CA ASP A 96 -3.95 -13.11 -2.40
C ASP A 96 -3.17 -12.41 -1.28
N THR A 97 -3.62 -12.43 -0.01
CA THR A 97 -2.90 -11.75 1.09
C THR A 97 -1.55 -12.40 1.43
N VAL A 98 -1.41 -13.71 1.23
CA VAL A 98 -0.13 -14.42 1.38
C VAL A 98 0.84 -14.07 0.25
N TYR A 99 0.35 -13.57 -0.90
CA TYR A 99 1.15 -13.32 -2.09
C TYR A 99 1.38 -11.82 -2.35
N GLU A 100 0.65 -10.92 -1.68
CA GLU A 100 0.88 -9.46 -1.75
C GLU A 100 2.33 -9.06 -1.46
N ASN A 101 2.99 -9.80 -0.55
CA ASN A 101 4.36 -9.52 -0.14
C ASN A 101 5.40 -10.46 -0.77
N TYR A 102 5.00 -11.31 -1.72
CA TYR A 102 5.89 -12.27 -2.38
C TYR A 102 5.96 -12.02 -3.88
N LYS A 103 7.18 -12.00 -4.40
CA LYS A 103 7.43 -11.98 -5.83
C LYS A 103 7.79 -13.39 -6.31
N PHE A 104 7.14 -13.84 -7.38
CA PHE A 104 7.57 -15.03 -8.11
C PHE A 104 8.86 -14.72 -8.87
N VAL A 105 9.87 -15.56 -8.69
CA VAL A 105 11.18 -15.44 -9.33
C VAL A 105 11.49 -16.78 -9.99
N THR A 106 11.86 -16.74 -11.27
CA THR A 106 12.26 -17.94 -12.01
C THR A 106 13.65 -18.38 -11.56
N ARG A 107 13.99 -19.65 -11.78
CA ARG A 107 15.33 -20.17 -11.47
C ARG A 107 16.44 -19.41 -12.21
N GLU A 108 16.15 -18.94 -13.43
CA GLU A 108 17.09 -18.17 -14.25
C GLU A 108 17.29 -16.74 -13.72
N GLU A 109 16.20 -16.05 -13.32
CA GLU A 109 16.30 -14.70 -12.73
C GLU A 109 17.08 -14.75 -11.41
N LEU A 110 16.88 -15.79 -10.59
CA LEU A 110 17.59 -15.97 -9.32
C LEU A 110 19.11 -16.17 -9.51
N THR A 111 19.52 -16.92 -10.53
CA THR A 111 20.93 -17.27 -10.78
C THR A 111 21.67 -16.20 -11.58
N ARG A 112 21.05 -15.68 -12.64
CA ARG A 112 21.69 -14.75 -13.58
C ARG A 112 21.59 -13.30 -13.13
N ASP A 113 20.40 -12.86 -12.71
CA ASP A 113 20.14 -11.45 -12.48
C ASP A 113 20.40 -11.05 -11.03
N LEU A 114 20.10 -11.94 -10.07
CA LEU A 114 20.23 -11.67 -8.63
C LEU A 114 21.49 -12.29 -8.01
N SER A 115 22.21 -13.16 -8.74
CA SER A 115 23.38 -13.91 -8.24
C SER A 115 23.13 -14.59 -6.87
N ALA A 116 21.90 -15.04 -6.64
CA ALA A 116 21.42 -15.52 -5.34
C ALA A 116 21.19 -17.05 -5.31
N ALA A 117 21.99 -17.80 -6.07
CA ALA A 117 21.89 -19.26 -6.16
C ALA A 117 22.05 -19.97 -4.80
N HIS A 118 22.76 -19.35 -3.85
CA HIS A 118 22.99 -19.86 -2.50
C HIS A 118 21.74 -19.87 -1.61
N LEU A 119 20.68 -19.15 -1.99
CA LEU A 119 19.42 -19.14 -1.24
C LEU A 119 18.52 -20.35 -1.55
N ILE A 120 18.84 -21.13 -2.60
CA ILE A 120 18.08 -22.32 -2.97
C ILE A 120 18.23 -23.38 -1.87
N GLY A 121 17.10 -23.80 -1.28
CA GLY A 121 17.07 -24.75 -0.16
C GLY A 121 17.01 -24.11 1.23
N THR A 122 17.03 -22.78 1.31
CA THR A 122 16.77 -22.05 2.57
C THR A 122 15.29 -21.65 2.69
N ASP A 123 14.82 -21.42 3.93
CA ASP A 123 13.43 -21.01 4.21
C ASP A 123 13.06 -19.62 3.63
N MET A 124 14.03 -18.90 3.08
CA MET A 124 13.82 -17.60 2.42
C MET A 124 13.15 -17.72 1.04
N LEU A 125 13.20 -18.89 0.42
CA LEU A 125 12.60 -19.18 -0.89
C LEU A 125 11.59 -20.32 -0.76
N ARG A 126 10.34 -20.07 -1.15
CA ARG A 126 9.30 -21.10 -1.19
C ARG A 126 9.23 -21.70 -2.59
N PRO A 127 9.48 -23.00 -2.78
CA PRO A 127 9.36 -23.64 -4.09
C PRO A 127 7.92 -23.56 -4.59
N HIS A 128 7.72 -23.14 -5.84
CA HIS A 128 6.39 -23.16 -6.44
C HIS A 128 6.46 -23.41 -7.95
N MET A 129 5.81 -24.50 -8.39
CA MET A 129 5.74 -24.97 -9.78
C MET A 129 7.12 -25.12 -10.46
N HIS A 130 7.65 -24.03 -11.03
CA HIS A 130 8.89 -23.98 -11.80
C HIS A 130 9.82 -22.83 -11.36
N GLY A 131 9.55 -22.23 -10.21
CA GLY A 131 10.33 -21.14 -9.64
C GLY A 131 10.21 -21.08 -8.13
N PHE A 132 10.41 -19.89 -7.58
CA PHE A 132 10.40 -19.66 -6.16
C PHE A 132 9.61 -18.39 -5.83
N PHE A 133 8.85 -18.42 -4.75
CA PHE A 133 8.34 -17.21 -4.13
C PHE A 133 9.36 -16.68 -3.13
N MET A 134 9.72 -15.41 -3.32
CA MET A 134 10.63 -14.68 -2.45
C MET A 134 9.91 -13.46 -1.87
N HIS A 135 10.16 -13.16 -0.60
CA HIS A 135 9.62 -11.96 0.02
C HIS A 135 10.11 -10.69 -0.70
N LEU A 136 9.21 -9.76 -1.02
CA LEU A 136 9.48 -8.58 -1.86
C LEU A 136 10.62 -7.70 -1.32
N ARG A 137 10.72 -7.58 0.01
CA ARG A 137 11.81 -6.90 0.71
C ARG A 137 13.19 -7.52 0.42
N LEU A 138 13.27 -8.85 0.34
CA LEU A 138 14.51 -9.55 0.03
C LEU A 138 14.85 -9.40 -1.46
N TYR A 139 13.84 -9.52 -2.33
CA TYR A 139 14.01 -9.28 -3.76
C TYR A 139 14.60 -7.88 -4.04
N ARG A 140 14.04 -6.82 -3.45
CA ARG A 140 14.53 -5.44 -3.62
C ARG A 140 16.00 -5.29 -3.22
N LYS A 141 16.36 -5.83 -2.05
CA LYS A 141 17.76 -5.80 -1.58
C LYS A 141 18.71 -6.51 -2.54
N LEU A 142 18.32 -7.66 -3.07
CA LEU A 142 19.13 -8.40 -4.02
C LEU A 142 19.26 -7.65 -5.36
N VAL A 143 18.20 -7.01 -5.84
CA VAL A 143 18.26 -6.14 -7.03
C VAL A 143 19.22 -4.97 -6.81
N ASP A 144 19.14 -4.32 -5.66
CA ASP A 144 20.02 -3.20 -5.30
C ASP A 144 21.51 -3.64 -5.26
N VAL A 145 21.78 -4.84 -4.76
CA VAL A 145 23.13 -5.41 -4.69
C VAL A 145 23.64 -5.88 -6.06
N ALA A 146 22.77 -6.48 -6.88
CA ALA A 146 23.16 -7.05 -8.16
C ALA A 146 23.34 -5.98 -9.25
N GLN A 147 22.59 -4.88 -9.19
CA GLN A 147 22.63 -3.80 -10.18
C GLN A 147 22.87 -2.41 -9.57
N PRO A 148 23.98 -2.20 -8.83
CA PRO A 148 24.26 -0.92 -8.16
C PRO A 148 24.42 0.25 -9.15
N PHE A 149 24.81 -0.03 -10.41
CA PHE A 149 25.07 0.99 -11.43
C PHE A 149 23.98 1.12 -12.49
N ALA A 150 22.91 0.32 -12.47
CA ALA A 150 21.89 0.37 -13.51
C ALA A 150 21.19 1.74 -13.59
N TYR A 151 20.89 2.33 -12.42
CA TYR A 151 20.29 3.67 -12.36
C TYR A 151 21.24 4.76 -12.89
N GLU A 152 22.53 4.69 -12.56
CA GLU A 152 23.52 5.64 -13.06
C GLU A 152 23.76 5.51 -14.56
N LYS A 153 23.82 4.28 -15.09
CA LYS A 153 23.96 4.02 -16.52
C LYS A 153 22.75 4.54 -17.29
N TYR A 154 21.54 4.22 -16.83
CA TYR A 154 20.31 4.73 -17.44
C TYR A 154 20.26 6.26 -17.46
N ARG A 155 20.69 6.91 -16.37
CA ARG A 155 20.80 8.37 -16.30
C ARG A 155 21.83 8.93 -17.28
N ARG A 156 22.99 8.31 -17.41
CA ARG A 156 24.05 8.72 -18.35
C ARG A 156 23.60 8.58 -19.80
N GLU A 157 22.96 7.47 -20.15
CA GLU A 157 22.42 7.23 -21.50
C GLU A 157 21.33 8.23 -21.86
N ARG A 158 20.42 8.55 -20.93
CA ARG A 158 19.39 9.59 -21.10
C ARG A 158 19.99 10.97 -21.35
N VAL A 159 21.04 11.34 -20.62
CA VAL A 159 21.74 12.62 -20.80
C VAL A 159 22.49 12.63 -22.13
N GLN A 160 23.15 11.55 -22.50
CA GLN A 160 23.85 11.42 -23.80
C GLN A 160 22.87 11.52 -24.98
N ALA A 161 21.73 10.83 -24.91
CA ALA A 161 20.71 10.90 -25.94
C ALA A 161 20.13 12.32 -26.12
N GLN A 162 19.97 13.06 -25.02
CA GLN A 162 19.55 14.48 -25.08
C GLN A 162 20.62 15.36 -25.74
N LEU A 163 21.89 15.19 -25.36
CA LEU A 163 23.02 15.89 -25.97
C LEU A 163 23.17 15.58 -27.47
N GLU A 164 22.96 14.34 -27.88
CA GLU A 164 22.98 13.92 -29.28
C GLU A 164 21.84 14.53 -30.08
N ALA A 165 20.62 14.51 -29.55
CA ALA A 165 19.47 15.18 -30.17
C ALA A 165 19.69 16.70 -30.33
N GLU A 166 20.29 17.36 -29.33
CA GLU A 166 20.67 18.77 -29.44
C GLU A 166 21.73 19.01 -30.52
N ARG A 167 22.76 18.15 -30.60
CA ARG A 167 23.81 18.21 -31.63
C ARG A 167 23.26 18.03 -33.04
N GLU A 168 22.39 17.04 -33.25
CA GLU A 168 21.73 16.81 -34.54
C GLU A 168 20.86 18.00 -34.94
N SER A 169 20.10 18.58 -34.00
CA SER A 169 19.28 19.77 -34.25
C SER A 169 20.12 20.99 -34.65
N HIS A 170 21.32 21.13 -34.08
CA HIS A 170 22.24 22.21 -34.37
C HIS A 170 22.90 22.04 -35.75
N ILE A 171 23.38 20.84 -36.07
CA ILE A 171 23.99 20.53 -37.37
C ILE A 171 22.95 20.67 -38.50
N ALA A 172 21.72 20.20 -38.29
CA ALA A 172 20.63 20.36 -39.26
C ALA A 172 20.34 21.83 -39.59
N LYS A 173 20.33 22.71 -38.58
CA LYS A 173 20.12 24.17 -38.74
C LYS A 173 21.28 24.83 -39.50
N VAL A 174 22.52 24.42 -39.24
CA VAL A 174 23.70 24.93 -39.95
C VAL A 174 23.69 24.47 -41.42
N ALA A 175 23.35 23.21 -41.69
CA ALA A 175 23.23 22.68 -43.04
C ALA A 175 22.14 23.40 -43.86
N THR A 176 20.96 23.63 -43.29
CA THR A 176 19.89 24.39 -43.97
C THR A 176 20.28 25.83 -44.26
N ARG A 177 20.98 26.51 -43.32
CA ARG A 177 21.51 27.86 -43.57
C ARG A 177 22.50 27.88 -44.73
N ARG A 178 23.37 26.87 -44.85
CA ARG A 178 24.38 26.79 -45.91
C ARG A 178 23.74 26.54 -47.28
N VAL A 179 22.75 25.65 -47.38
CA VAL A 179 21.98 25.40 -48.61
C VAL A 179 21.22 26.66 -49.07
N ARG A 180 20.60 27.39 -48.12
CA ARG A 180 19.87 28.64 -48.43
C ARG A 180 20.80 29.78 -48.86
N ALA A 181 22.03 29.84 -48.35
CA ALA A 181 23.03 30.81 -48.78
C ALA A 181 23.51 30.52 -50.22
N LEU A 182 23.73 29.24 -50.55
CA LEU A 182 24.15 28.81 -51.89
C LEU A 182 23.04 29.04 -52.94
N SER A 183 21.77 28.81 -52.59
CA SER A 183 20.66 29.04 -53.54
C SER A 183 20.42 30.53 -53.83
N LYS A 184 20.61 31.41 -52.84
CA LYS A 184 20.54 32.86 -53.05
C LYS A 184 21.68 33.42 -53.91
N GLY A 185 22.87 32.83 -53.82
CA GLY A 185 24.01 33.21 -54.67
C GLY A 185 23.86 32.80 -56.14
N ALA A 186 23.09 31.74 -56.41
CA ALA A 186 22.85 31.24 -57.77
C ALA A 186 21.76 32.02 -58.54
N GLN A 187 20.85 32.70 -57.85
CA GLN A 187 19.79 33.53 -58.46
C GLN A 187 20.21 35.00 -58.72
N ALA A 188 21.42 35.38 -58.31
CA ALA A 188 21.94 36.76 -58.43
C ALA A 188 22.99 36.93 -59.56
N LYS A 189 23.04 35.99 -60.50
CA LYS A 189 23.81 36.05 -61.76
C LYS A 189 22.86 35.83 -62.93
#